data_AF-A0A1M7ZD35-F1
#
_entry.id   AF-A0A1M7ZD35-F1
#
_cell.length_a   1.000
_cell.length_b   1.000
_cell.length_c   1.000
_cell.angle_alpha   90.00
_cell.angle_beta   90.00
_cell.angle_gamma   90.00
#
_symmetry.space_group_name_H-M   'P 1'
#
loop_
_entity.id
_entity.type
_entity.pdbx_description
1 polymer ?
#
loop_
_entity_poly.entity_id
_entity_poly.type
_entity_poly.pdbx_seq_one_letter_code
_entity_poly.pdbx_strand_id
1 'polypeptide(L)'
;MNNKPTLIPKNLLLPFILITSLFALWGFANDITNPMVAAFKRVLELNNVQASWVQLAFYGGYFTMALPAAFFIKKYSYKTGILLGLGLYAFGAILFYPAAAFESYGFFLASLYILTFGLAFLETTANPYILSMGPEATATQRLNLSQAFNPMGALAGLFVAKQFILNQLQSNAVDDEGNLIYSTLDEASKAIIRTNDLMVIRNPYVMLGLVVLGMFVVIALVKMPESKDSSNKVDFGPTMKRLFKNRNFVEGTLAQMFYVGAQIMVWTYIYQYAEALGIDNASAVNYGYAALVVFLVGRWVCTFLLRYVSSSKLLAIFAVLAMGFTIGAIFIPGITGLYSLVGISFAMSLMFPTIYGIALEGLGEDSKFAAAFLVMAIVGGAIMPTLQGMILDWGGTGYTDITIMGVSEVNFSFVLPLACFLMVFLFAVRVKNLSTNQ
;
A
#
# COMPACT_ATOMS: atom_id res chain seq x y z
N MET A 1 -18.16 34.92 13.96
CA MET A 1 -18.00 34.22 12.66
C MET A 1 -16.82 33.27 12.78
N ASN A 2 -17.07 31.96 12.92
CA ASN A 2 -16.03 30.93 13.00
C ASN A 2 -15.34 30.80 11.63
N ASN A 3 -14.22 31.49 11.42
CA ASN A 3 -13.35 31.27 10.27
C ASN A 3 -12.69 29.90 10.41
N LYS A 4 -13.41 28.84 10.00
CA LYS A 4 -12.77 27.53 9.78
C LYS A 4 -11.69 27.74 8.70
N PRO A 5 -10.43 27.38 8.96
CA PRO A 5 -9.36 27.57 8.00
C PRO A 5 -9.72 26.85 6.69
N THR A 6 -9.46 27.50 5.56
CA THR A 6 -9.65 26.91 4.23
C THR A 6 -8.80 25.65 4.12
N LEU A 7 -9.38 24.56 3.62
CA LEU A 7 -8.69 23.26 3.49
C LEU A 7 -7.37 23.38 2.72
N ILE A 8 -7.40 24.10 1.59
CA ILE A 8 -6.24 24.39 0.75
C ILE A 8 -6.26 25.88 0.36
N PRO A 9 -5.22 26.65 0.71
CA PRO A 9 -5.03 28.01 0.20
C PRO A 9 -4.93 28.04 -1.33
N LYS A 10 -5.51 29.06 -2.00
CA LYS A 10 -5.55 29.15 -3.48
C LYS A 10 -4.15 29.11 -4.13
N ASN A 11 -3.13 29.64 -3.45
CA ASN A 11 -1.74 29.63 -3.91
C ASN A 11 -1.06 28.24 -3.80
N LEU A 12 -1.62 27.31 -3.03
CA LEU A 12 -1.12 25.94 -2.86
C LEU A 12 -1.91 24.91 -3.68
N LEU A 13 -2.97 25.33 -4.38
CA LEU A 13 -3.88 24.43 -5.07
C LEU A 13 -3.20 23.64 -6.19
N LEU A 14 -2.40 24.29 -7.04
CA LEU A 14 -1.69 23.60 -8.13
C LEU A 14 -0.67 22.57 -7.60
N PRO A 15 0.24 22.93 -6.66
CA PRO A 15 1.10 21.94 -5.99
C PRO A 15 0.30 20.80 -5.35
N PHE A 16 -0.79 21.09 -4.66
CA PHE A 16 -1.62 20.08 -4.02
C PHE A 16 -2.23 19.10 -5.03
N ILE A 17 -2.76 19.59 -6.16
CA ILE A 17 -3.32 18.73 -7.22
C ILE A 17 -2.24 17.84 -7.82
N LEU A 18 -1.05 18.38 -8.07
CA LEU A 18 0.06 17.60 -8.63
C LEU A 18 0.50 16.50 -7.68
N ILE A 19 0.70 16.80 -6.39
CA ILE A 19 1.08 15.77 -5.41
C ILE A 19 -0.07 14.79 -5.18
N THR A 20 -1.32 15.24 -5.20
CA THR A 20 -2.50 14.36 -5.13
C THR A 20 -2.55 13.39 -6.32
N SER A 21 -2.23 13.86 -7.53
CA SER A 21 -2.17 12.99 -8.71
C SER A 21 -1.08 11.92 -8.61
N LEU A 22 0.00 12.17 -7.85
CA LEU A 22 1.03 11.16 -7.58
C LEU A 22 0.48 10.00 -6.76
N PHE A 23 -0.45 10.23 -5.83
CA PHE A 23 -1.08 9.15 -5.07
C PHE A 23 -1.92 8.24 -5.96
N ALA A 24 -2.61 8.80 -6.96
CA ALA A 24 -3.33 8.02 -7.98
C ALA A 24 -2.37 7.25 -8.87
N LEU A 25 -1.32 7.91 -9.39
CA LEU A 25 -0.31 7.27 -10.24
C LEU A 25 0.38 6.12 -9.50
N TRP A 26 0.71 6.32 -8.23
CA TRP A 26 1.30 5.29 -7.39
C TRP A 26 0.31 4.16 -7.10
N GLY A 27 -0.97 4.44 -6.77
CA GLY A 27 -1.99 3.39 -6.63
C GLY A 27 -2.09 2.52 -7.88
N PHE A 28 -2.14 3.15 -9.06
CA PHE A 28 -2.13 2.48 -10.36
C PHE A 28 -0.89 1.60 -10.53
N ALA A 29 0.27 2.17 -10.27
CA ALA A 29 1.56 1.51 -10.35
C ALA A 29 1.70 0.28 -9.43
N ASN A 30 1.19 0.35 -8.20
CA ASN A 30 1.29 -0.75 -7.26
C ASN A 30 0.42 -1.93 -7.68
N ASP A 31 -0.84 -1.66 -8.02
CA ASP A 31 -1.79 -2.72 -8.37
C ASP A 31 -1.65 -3.27 -9.79
N ILE A 32 -0.98 -2.55 -10.70
CA ILE A 32 -0.53 -3.15 -11.96
C ILE A 32 0.68 -4.07 -11.72
N THR A 33 1.58 -3.73 -10.77
CA THR A 33 2.81 -4.49 -10.51
C THR A 33 2.55 -5.88 -9.95
N ASN A 34 1.58 -6.05 -9.03
CA ASN A 34 1.35 -7.33 -8.37
C ASN A 34 0.97 -8.47 -9.34
N PRO A 35 -0.03 -8.31 -10.24
CA PRO A 35 -0.34 -9.33 -11.24
C PRO A 35 0.81 -9.59 -12.21
N MET A 36 1.57 -8.54 -12.56
CA MET A 36 2.70 -8.66 -13.48
C MET A 36 3.83 -9.49 -12.88
N VAL A 37 4.14 -9.29 -11.59
CA VAL A 37 5.09 -10.13 -10.85
C VAL A 37 4.66 -11.60 -10.86
N ALA A 38 3.38 -11.87 -10.61
CA ALA A 38 2.85 -13.23 -10.62
C ALA A 38 2.95 -13.87 -12.02
N ALA A 39 2.65 -13.11 -13.07
CA ALA A 39 2.82 -13.54 -14.45
C ALA A 39 4.29 -13.86 -14.78
N PHE A 40 5.23 -12.99 -14.38
CA PHE A 40 6.66 -13.26 -14.54
C PHE A 40 7.12 -14.51 -13.79
N LYS A 41 6.63 -14.73 -12.56
CA LYS A 41 6.91 -15.95 -11.78
C LYS A 41 6.50 -17.20 -12.56
N ARG A 42 5.33 -17.16 -13.20
CA ARG A 42 4.80 -18.26 -14.01
C ARG A 42 5.64 -18.50 -15.27
N VAL A 43 5.91 -17.43 -16.02
CA VAL A 43 6.65 -17.48 -17.30
C VAL A 43 8.10 -17.96 -17.13
N LEU A 44 8.73 -17.62 -16.00
CA LEU A 44 10.09 -18.04 -15.64
C LEU A 44 10.12 -19.32 -14.78
N GLU A 45 8.98 -19.96 -14.55
CA GLU A 45 8.83 -21.18 -13.73
C GLU A 45 9.61 -21.12 -12.39
N LEU A 46 9.50 -19.97 -11.70
CA LEU A 46 10.28 -19.72 -10.49
C LEU A 46 9.85 -20.60 -9.33
N ASN A 47 10.84 -21.10 -8.58
CA ASN A 47 10.60 -21.85 -7.35
C ASN A 47 10.10 -20.94 -6.21
N ASN A 48 9.65 -21.56 -5.11
CA ASN A 48 9.07 -20.83 -3.98
C ASN A 48 10.06 -19.86 -3.31
N VAL A 49 11.35 -20.21 -3.25
CA VAL A 49 12.38 -19.32 -2.69
C VAL A 49 12.51 -18.07 -3.55
N GLN A 50 12.61 -18.22 -4.87
CA GLN A 50 12.66 -17.10 -5.81
C GLN A 50 11.41 -16.22 -5.70
N ALA A 51 10.21 -16.80 -5.59
CA ALA A 51 8.99 -16.03 -5.39
C ALA A 51 9.03 -15.16 -4.11
N SER A 52 9.55 -15.71 -3.01
CA SER A 52 9.73 -14.97 -1.76
C SER A 52 10.75 -13.85 -1.88
N TRP A 53 11.79 -14.01 -2.71
CA TRP A 53 12.77 -12.95 -2.96
C TRP A 53 12.15 -11.73 -3.65
N VAL A 54 11.14 -11.95 -4.51
CA VAL A 54 10.43 -10.84 -5.15
C VAL A 54 9.66 -10.00 -4.12
N GLN A 55 8.98 -10.65 -3.18
CA GLN A 55 8.32 -9.95 -2.06
C GLN A 55 9.34 -9.26 -1.16
N LEU A 56 10.45 -9.94 -0.85
CA LEU A 56 11.53 -9.36 -0.05
C LEU A 56 12.13 -8.13 -0.73
N ALA A 57 12.32 -8.14 -2.05
CA ALA A 57 12.76 -6.95 -2.79
C ALA A 57 11.72 -5.83 -2.65
N PHE A 58 10.44 -6.14 -2.88
CA PHE A 58 9.38 -5.13 -2.81
C PHE A 58 9.32 -4.44 -1.43
N TYR A 59 9.16 -5.20 -0.35
CA TYR A 59 9.08 -4.66 1.00
C TYR A 59 10.43 -4.20 1.57
N GLY A 60 11.51 -4.86 1.16
CA GLY A 60 12.88 -4.46 1.51
C GLY A 60 13.24 -3.10 0.94
N GLY A 61 12.72 -2.73 -0.23
CA GLY A 61 12.92 -1.40 -0.81
C GLY A 61 12.29 -0.29 0.03
N TYR A 62 11.08 -0.52 0.52
CA TYR A 62 10.41 0.36 1.47
C TYR A 62 11.21 0.54 2.77
N PHE A 63 11.70 -0.56 3.35
CA PHE A 63 12.44 -0.52 4.61
C PHE A 63 13.82 0.15 4.47
N THR A 64 14.57 -0.20 3.43
CA THR A 64 15.97 0.23 3.29
C THR A 64 16.11 1.67 2.81
N MET A 65 15.22 2.14 1.93
CA MET A 65 15.35 3.47 1.30
C MET A 65 14.56 4.58 1.98
N ALA A 66 13.63 4.27 2.90
CA ALA A 66 12.90 5.31 3.63
C ALA A 66 13.83 6.21 4.46
N LEU A 67 14.79 5.66 5.20
CA LEU A 67 15.76 6.46 5.97
C LEU A 67 16.68 7.30 5.07
N PRO A 68 17.34 6.73 4.04
CA PRO A 68 18.07 7.50 3.03
C PRO A 68 17.23 8.62 2.40
N ALA A 69 15.96 8.36 2.11
CA ALA A 69 15.05 9.39 1.60
C ALA A 69 14.88 10.52 2.59
N ALA A 70 14.64 10.25 3.88
CA ALA A 70 14.56 11.29 4.91
C ALA A 70 15.84 12.14 5.02
N PHE A 71 17.02 11.51 4.96
CA PHE A 71 18.29 12.24 4.92
C PHE A 71 18.38 13.17 3.70
N PHE A 72 18.00 12.66 2.53
CA PHE A 72 18.01 13.44 1.29
C PHE A 72 17.06 14.64 1.37
N ILE A 73 15.82 14.44 1.84
CA ILE A 73 14.81 15.50 1.95
C ILE A 73 15.20 16.54 3.00
N LYS A 74 15.86 16.12 4.09
CA LYS A 74 16.35 17.06 5.11
C LYS A 74 17.50 17.91 4.61
N LYS A 75 18.37 17.36 3.75
CA LYS A 75 19.49 18.09 3.15
C LYS A 75 19.08 19.01 1.99
N TYR A 76 18.08 18.59 1.22
CA TYR A 76 17.57 19.32 0.06
C TYR A 76 16.16 19.84 0.34
N SER A 77 15.15 19.38 -0.38
CA SER A 77 13.75 19.75 -0.16
C SER A 77 12.80 18.63 -0.55
N TYR A 78 11.52 18.78 -0.20
CA TYR A 78 10.46 17.83 -0.59
C TYR A 78 10.38 17.67 -2.10
N LYS A 79 10.48 18.78 -2.87
CA LYS A 79 10.43 18.74 -4.34
C LYS A 79 11.56 17.88 -4.90
N THR A 80 12.79 18.08 -4.42
CA THR A 80 13.94 17.31 -4.90
C THR A 80 13.80 15.83 -4.56
N GLY A 81 13.25 15.51 -3.38
CA GLY A 81 12.95 14.13 -2.99
C GLY A 81 11.91 13.47 -3.90
N ILE A 82 10.83 14.20 -4.25
CA ILE A 82 9.79 13.71 -5.17
C ILE A 82 10.39 13.44 -6.55
N LEU A 83 11.19 14.37 -7.08
CA LEU A 83 11.85 14.21 -8.38
C LEU A 83 12.78 12.99 -8.40
N LEU A 84 13.59 12.81 -7.35
CA LEU A 84 14.45 11.63 -7.25
C LEU A 84 13.63 10.34 -7.18
N GLY A 85 12.52 10.33 -6.42
CA GLY A 85 11.59 9.21 -6.35
C GLY A 85 10.98 8.86 -7.71
N LEU A 86 10.46 9.85 -8.45
CA LEU A 86 9.93 9.65 -9.80
C LEU A 86 11.01 9.17 -10.78
N GLY A 87 12.23 9.69 -10.67
CA GLY A 87 13.36 9.27 -11.50
C GLY A 87 13.74 7.81 -11.27
N LEU A 88 13.90 7.40 -10.01
CA LEU A 88 14.18 6.00 -9.63
C LEU A 88 13.04 5.07 -10.06
N TYR A 89 11.79 5.51 -9.86
CA TYR A 89 10.61 4.76 -10.26
C TYR A 89 10.59 4.51 -11.77
N ALA A 90 10.72 5.57 -12.57
CA ALA A 90 10.74 5.47 -14.03
C ALA A 90 11.92 4.64 -14.53
N PHE A 91 13.09 4.81 -13.92
CA PHE A 91 14.28 4.04 -14.27
C PHE A 91 14.07 2.55 -14.01
N GLY A 92 13.57 2.17 -12.83
CA GLY A 92 13.21 0.77 -12.53
C GLY A 92 12.16 0.21 -13.49
N ALA A 93 11.14 1.00 -13.83
CA ALA A 93 10.10 0.62 -14.79
C ALA A 93 10.65 0.37 -16.21
N ILE A 94 11.58 1.21 -16.67
CA ILE A 94 12.22 1.06 -18.00
C ILE A 94 13.21 -0.12 -18.00
N LEU A 95 13.85 -0.42 -16.87
CA LEU A 95 14.75 -1.58 -16.75
C LEU A 95 14.02 -2.94 -16.88
N PHE A 96 12.68 -2.99 -16.88
CA PHE A 96 11.97 -4.20 -17.30
C PHE A 96 12.16 -4.52 -18.78
N TYR A 97 12.49 -3.53 -19.63
CA TYR A 97 12.81 -3.77 -21.04
C TYR A 97 14.02 -4.70 -21.23
N PRO A 98 15.22 -4.39 -20.72
CA PRO A 98 16.34 -5.31 -20.79
C PRO A 98 16.10 -6.60 -20.01
N ALA A 99 15.39 -6.55 -18.88
CA ALA A 99 15.07 -7.77 -18.12
C ALA A 99 14.25 -8.79 -18.94
N ALA A 100 13.26 -8.32 -19.70
CA ALA A 100 12.48 -9.13 -20.60
C ALA A 100 13.28 -9.58 -21.83
N ALA A 101 14.13 -8.71 -22.41
CA ALA A 101 14.94 -9.04 -23.58
C ALA A 101 16.02 -10.11 -23.29
N PHE A 102 16.59 -10.10 -22.08
CA PHE A 102 17.57 -11.10 -21.64
C PHE A 102 16.92 -12.30 -20.92
N GLU A 103 15.59 -12.32 -20.78
CA GLU A 103 14.83 -13.32 -20.02
C GLU A 103 15.41 -13.61 -18.62
N SER A 104 16.00 -12.59 -17.99
CA SER A 104 16.82 -12.78 -16.78
C SER A 104 16.08 -12.40 -15.51
N TYR A 105 15.84 -13.40 -14.66
CA TYR A 105 15.25 -13.22 -13.34
C TYR A 105 16.03 -12.23 -12.46
N GLY A 106 17.36 -12.27 -12.50
CA GLY A 106 18.21 -11.37 -11.71
C GLY A 106 18.03 -9.90 -12.10
N PHE A 107 17.96 -9.61 -13.41
CA PHE A 107 17.65 -8.27 -13.91
C PHE A 107 16.23 -7.85 -13.51
N PHE A 108 15.25 -8.74 -13.64
CA PHE A 108 13.87 -8.46 -13.22
C PHE A 108 13.79 -8.06 -11.74
N LEU A 109 14.43 -8.84 -10.87
CA LEU A 109 14.45 -8.58 -9.44
C LEU A 109 15.14 -7.25 -9.11
N ALA A 110 16.27 -6.95 -9.76
CA ALA A 110 16.96 -5.67 -9.60
C ALA A 110 16.11 -4.48 -10.09
N SER A 111 15.42 -4.61 -11.23
CA SER A 111 14.51 -3.59 -11.77
C SER A 111 13.36 -3.30 -10.81
N LEU A 112 12.74 -4.35 -10.27
CA LEU A 112 11.68 -4.22 -9.27
C LEU A 112 12.19 -3.56 -7.99
N TYR A 113 13.39 -3.93 -7.54
CA TYR A 113 13.99 -3.35 -6.34
C TYR A 113 14.25 -1.84 -6.50
N ILE A 114 14.82 -1.43 -7.64
CA ILE A 114 15.04 -0.01 -7.96
C ILE A 114 13.70 0.75 -8.07
N LEU A 115 12.69 0.14 -8.69
CA LEU A 115 11.34 0.72 -8.76
C LEU A 115 10.78 0.98 -7.35
N THR A 116 10.95 0.01 -6.44
CA THR A 116 10.48 0.14 -5.04
C THR A 116 11.24 1.19 -4.26
N PHE A 117 12.50 1.47 -4.59
CA PHE A 117 13.21 2.62 -4.03
C PHE A 117 12.54 3.94 -4.42
N GLY A 118 12.12 4.06 -5.68
CA GLY A 118 11.33 5.21 -6.14
C GLY A 118 10.04 5.37 -5.34
N LEU A 119 9.32 4.28 -5.11
CA LEU A 119 8.12 4.27 -4.27
C LEU A 119 8.39 4.71 -2.83
N ALA A 120 9.44 4.19 -2.20
CA ALA A 120 9.84 4.55 -0.84
C ALA A 120 10.16 6.05 -0.71
N PHE A 121 10.83 6.64 -1.71
CA PHE A 121 11.09 8.07 -1.77
C PHE A 121 9.81 8.89 -1.90
N LEU A 122 8.92 8.50 -2.81
CA LEU A 122 7.64 9.18 -3.01
C LEU A 122 6.78 9.15 -1.73
N GLU A 123 6.76 8.03 -1.04
CA GLU A 123 6.03 7.84 0.21
C GLU A 123 6.59 8.65 1.37
N THR A 124 7.92 8.64 1.51
CA THR A 124 8.61 9.40 2.55
C THR A 124 8.54 10.91 2.31
N THR A 125 8.23 11.34 1.09
CA THR A 125 8.15 12.77 0.71
C THR A 125 6.72 13.30 0.63
N ALA A 126 5.84 12.63 -0.11
CA ALA A 126 4.54 13.16 -0.50
C ALA A 126 3.60 13.30 0.70
N ASN A 127 3.55 12.31 1.58
CA ASN A 127 2.70 12.36 2.77
C ASN A 127 3.04 13.55 3.70
N PRO A 128 4.30 13.72 4.20
CA PRO A 128 4.65 14.86 5.02
C PRO A 128 4.57 16.20 4.26
N TYR A 129 4.76 16.19 2.94
CA TYR A 129 4.59 17.40 2.15
C TYR A 129 3.12 17.85 2.11
N ILE A 130 2.15 16.95 1.88
CA ILE A 130 0.71 17.28 1.95
C ILE A 130 0.31 17.76 3.36
N LEU A 131 0.85 17.13 4.41
CA LEU A 131 0.58 17.54 5.79
C LEU A 131 1.08 18.96 6.06
N SER A 132 2.25 19.33 5.54
CA SER A 132 2.80 20.68 5.72
C SER A 132 2.19 21.75 4.79
N MET A 133 1.37 21.37 3.79
CA MET A 133 0.70 22.31 2.88
C MET A 133 -0.46 23.07 3.54
N GLY A 134 -0.17 24.09 4.35
CA GLY A 134 -1.17 24.98 4.92
C GLY A 134 -1.44 24.70 6.41
N PRO A 135 -2.62 25.05 6.94
CA PRO A 135 -2.89 25.02 8.38
C PRO A 135 -2.76 23.61 8.99
N GLU A 136 -2.17 23.50 10.17
CA GLU A 136 -1.99 22.21 10.89
C GLU A 136 -3.33 21.56 11.23
N ALA A 137 -4.34 22.36 11.62
CA ALA A 137 -5.67 21.86 12.00
C ALA A 137 -6.38 21.05 10.90
N THR A 138 -6.04 21.27 9.63
CA THR A 138 -6.63 20.56 8.48
C THR A 138 -5.66 19.60 7.80
N ALA A 139 -4.46 19.38 8.37
CA ALA A 139 -3.41 18.56 7.78
C ALA A 139 -3.87 17.11 7.55
N THR A 140 -4.40 16.43 8.58
CA THR A 140 -4.89 15.05 8.43
C THR A 140 -6.02 14.93 7.42
N GLN A 141 -6.89 15.94 7.33
CA GLN A 141 -7.98 15.98 6.36
C GLN A 141 -7.46 16.14 4.93
N ARG A 142 -6.46 17.01 4.69
CA ARG A 142 -5.80 17.14 3.39
C ARG A 142 -5.14 15.83 2.95
N LEU A 143 -4.44 15.16 3.87
CA LEU A 143 -3.81 13.88 3.58
C LEU A 143 -4.84 12.81 3.21
N ASN A 144 -5.95 12.71 3.96
CA ASN A 144 -7.04 11.81 3.64
C ASN A 144 -7.66 12.11 2.26
N LEU A 145 -7.86 13.39 1.92
CA LEU A 145 -8.36 13.80 0.61
C LEU A 145 -7.41 13.38 -0.52
N SER A 146 -6.11 13.66 -0.40
CA SER A 146 -5.13 13.23 -1.41
C SER A 146 -5.08 11.72 -1.55
N GLN A 147 -5.13 11.01 -0.43
CA GLN A 147 -5.13 9.55 -0.39
C GLN A 147 -6.44 8.95 -0.93
N ALA A 148 -7.58 9.65 -0.95
CA ALA A 148 -8.80 9.15 -1.58
C ALA A 148 -8.64 8.85 -3.09
N PHE A 149 -7.67 9.47 -3.75
CA PHE A 149 -7.34 9.21 -5.16
C PHE A 149 -6.48 7.95 -5.36
N ASN A 150 -5.82 7.45 -4.31
CA ASN A 150 -4.97 6.26 -4.42
C ASN A 150 -5.76 5.00 -4.80
N PRO A 151 -6.91 4.66 -4.17
CA PRO A 151 -7.71 3.51 -4.59
C PRO A 151 -8.37 3.67 -5.96
N MET A 152 -8.57 4.90 -6.43
CA MET A 152 -9.00 5.14 -7.82
C MET A 152 -7.91 4.72 -8.80
N GLY A 153 -6.66 5.07 -8.49
CA GLY A 153 -5.48 4.58 -9.19
C GLY A 153 -5.39 3.06 -9.17
N ALA A 154 -5.50 2.46 -7.97
CA ALA A 154 -5.49 1.02 -7.77
C ALA A 154 -6.48 0.27 -8.67
N LEU A 155 -7.75 0.70 -8.66
CA LEU A 155 -8.80 0.11 -9.49
C LEU A 155 -8.50 0.24 -10.99
N ALA A 156 -7.98 1.39 -11.43
CA ALA A 156 -7.57 1.58 -12.81
C ALA A 156 -6.37 0.69 -13.18
N GLY A 157 -5.40 0.53 -12.27
CA GLY A 157 -4.24 -0.35 -12.44
C GLY A 157 -4.64 -1.81 -12.57
N LEU A 158 -5.53 -2.27 -11.69
CA LEU A 158 -6.06 -3.64 -11.71
C LEU A 158 -6.89 -3.92 -12.97
N PHE A 159 -7.71 -2.96 -13.40
CA PHE A 159 -8.45 -3.06 -14.67
C PHE A 159 -7.49 -3.18 -15.86
N VAL A 160 -6.47 -2.34 -15.92
CA VAL A 160 -5.47 -2.37 -17.00
C VAL A 160 -4.68 -3.69 -16.97
N ALA A 161 -4.26 -4.14 -15.78
CA ALA A 161 -3.56 -5.41 -15.61
C ALA A 161 -4.41 -6.59 -16.11
N LYS A 162 -5.69 -6.65 -15.72
CA LYS A 162 -6.58 -7.73 -16.15
C LYS A 162 -6.80 -7.72 -17.66
N GLN A 163 -7.18 -6.57 -18.21
CA GLN A 163 -7.66 -6.48 -19.58
C GLN A 163 -6.53 -6.53 -20.62
N PHE A 164 -5.40 -5.88 -20.34
CA PHE A 164 -4.32 -5.70 -21.31
C PHE A 164 -3.11 -6.60 -21.05
N ILE A 165 -3.01 -7.22 -19.87
CA ILE A 165 -1.90 -8.10 -19.52
C ILE A 165 -2.40 -9.53 -19.35
N LEU A 166 -3.16 -9.79 -18.30
CA LEU A 166 -3.53 -11.17 -17.92
C LEU A 166 -4.30 -11.91 -19.01
N ASN A 167 -5.23 -11.23 -19.69
CA ASN A 167 -6.00 -11.82 -20.79
C ASN A 167 -5.18 -12.07 -22.08
N GLN A 168 -4.00 -11.45 -22.20
CA GLN A 168 -3.12 -11.60 -23.37
C GLN A 168 -1.98 -12.59 -23.14
N LEU A 169 -1.78 -13.05 -21.90
CA LEU A 169 -0.75 -14.03 -21.57
C LEU A 169 -1.15 -15.41 -22.09
N GLN A 170 -0.32 -15.97 -22.97
CA GLN A 170 -0.49 -17.32 -23.50
C GLN A 170 -0.13 -18.38 -22.44
N SER A 171 0.71 -18.06 -21.46
CA SER A 171 0.97 -18.94 -20.30
C SER A 171 -0.23 -19.13 -19.37
N ASN A 172 -1.29 -18.34 -19.53
CA ASN A 172 -2.55 -18.50 -18.80
C ASN A 172 -3.54 -19.41 -19.52
N ALA A 173 -3.19 -19.96 -20.68
CA ALA A 173 -4.05 -20.90 -21.39
C ALA A 173 -4.26 -22.16 -20.54
N VAL A 174 -5.53 -22.46 -20.29
CA VAL A 174 -5.98 -23.66 -19.60
C VAL A 174 -6.63 -24.61 -20.60
N ASP A 175 -6.52 -25.91 -20.35
CA ASP A 175 -7.27 -26.92 -21.09
C ASP A 175 -8.76 -26.92 -20.70
N ASP A 176 -9.56 -27.76 -21.35
CA ASP A 176 -11.00 -27.90 -21.07
C ASP A 176 -11.29 -28.37 -19.63
N GLU A 177 -10.27 -28.88 -18.91
CA GLU A 177 -10.32 -29.32 -17.51
C GLU A 177 -9.82 -28.24 -16.53
N GLY A 178 -9.34 -27.10 -17.02
CA GLY A 178 -8.85 -25.98 -16.21
C GLY A 178 -7.38 -26.06 -15.80
N ASN A 179 -6.62 -27.06 -16.29
CA ASN A 179 -5.19 -27.19 -16.01
C ASN A 179 -4.36 -26.31 -16.95
N LEU A 180 -3.26 -25.74 -16.44
CA LEU A 180 -2.37 -24.90 -17.24
C LEU A 180 -1.66 -25.73 -18.31
N ILE A 181 -1.92 -25.40 -19.58
CA ILE A 181 -1.29 -26.05 -20.75
C ILE A 181 0.22 -25.76 -20.76
N TYR A 182 0.63 -24.60 -20.22
CA TYR A 182 2.01 -24.14 -20.29
C TYR A 182 3.01 -25.16 -19.73
N SER A 183 2.72 -25.79 -18.59
CA SER A 183 3.63 -26.74 -17.94
C SER A 183 3.85 -28.04 -18.73
N THR A 184 2.90 -28.41 -19.59
CA THR A 184 2.91 -29.66 -20.38
C THR A 184 3.47 -29.49 -21.79
N LEU A 185 3.77 -28.26 -22.22
CA LEU A 185 4.34 -27.97 -23.53
C LEU A 185 5.82 -28.35 -23.64
N ASP A 186 6.26 -28.64 -24.86
CA ASP A 186 7.67 -28.83 -25.19
C ASP A 186 8.46 -27.52 -25.04
N GLU A 187 9.79 -27.63 -24.87
CA GLU A 187 10.63 -26.44 -24.63
C GLU A 187 10.60 -25.42 -25.78
N ALA A 188 10.42 -25.84 -27.04
CA ALA A 188 10.38 -24.90 -28.16
C ALA A 188 9.09 -24.06 -28.13
N SER A 189 7.95 -24.69 -27.82
CA SER A 189 6.67 -24.00 -27.61
C SER A 189 6.72 -23.09 -26.36
N LYS A 190 7.33 -23.56 -25.26
CA LYS A 190 7.53 -22.74 -24.05
C LYS A 190 8.38 -21.50 -24.30
N ALA A 191 9.43 -21.61 -25.11
CA ALA A 191 10.31 -20.48 -25.45
C ALA A 191 9.55 -19.40 -26.24
N ILE A 192 8.74 -19.79 -27.23
CA ILE A 192 7.92 -18.85 -28.01
C ILE A 192 6.91 -18.12 -27.10
N ILE A 193 6.19 -18.87 -26.26
CA ILE A 193 5.23 -18.29 -25.31
C ILE A 193 5.93 -17.39 -24.29
N ARG A 194 7.09 -17.81 -23.78
CA ARG A 194 7.89 -17.01 -22.83
C ARG A 194 8.26 -15.68 -23.45
N THR A 195 8.82 -15.67 -24.65
CA THR A 195 9.17 -14.43 -25.35
C THR A 195 7.93 -13.55 -25.62
N ASN A 196 6.77 -14.13 -25.99
CA ASN A 196 5.52 -13.39 -26.18
C ASN A 196 5.03 -12.75 -24.88
N ASP A 197 4.87 -13.55 -23.83
CA ASP A 197 4.36 -13.12 -22.53
C ASP A 197 5.27 -12.09 -21.88
N LEU A 198 6.59 -12.26 -21.99
CA LEU A 198 7.56 -11.26 -21.52
C LEU A 198 7.37 -9.92 -22.23
N MET A 199 7.04 -9.90 -23.53
CA MET A 199 6.70 -8.66 -24.24
C MET A 199 5.38 -8.04 -23.77
N VAL A 200 4.36 -8.87 -23.55
CA VAL A 200 3.05 -8.45 -23.02
C VAL A 200 3.20 -7.79 -21.65
N ILE A 201 4.09 -8.30 -20.79
CA ILE A 201 4.32 -7.73 -19.47
C ILE A 201 5.28 -6.51 -19.54
N ARG A 202 6.29 -6.55 -20.41
CA ARG A 202 7.25 -5.45 -20.58
C ARG A 202 6.60 -4.14 -21.00
N ASN A 203 5.73 -4.19 -22.00
CA ASN A 203 5.20 -2.98 -22.64
C ASN A 203 4.44 -2.05 -21.67
N PRO A 204 3.54 -2.56 -20.80
CA PRO A 204 2.90 -1.76 -19.76
C PRO A 204 3.88 -1.12 -18.77
N TYR A 205 4.95 -1.81 -18.36
CA TYR A 205 5.97 -1.24 -17.47
C TYR A 205 6.73 -0.08 -18.13
N VAL A 206 7.13 -0.25 -19.39
CA VAL A 206 7.81 0.83 -20.12
C VAL A 206 6.86 2.02 -20.30
N MET A 207 5.60 1.78 -20.65
CA MET A 207 4.59 2.85 -20.77
C MET A 207 4.38 3.57 -19.43
N LEU A 208 4.30 2.84 -18.33
CA LEU A 208 4.23 3.40 -16.98
C LEU A 208 5.45 4.26 -16.66
N GLY A 209 6.66 3.79 -16.98
CA GLY A 209 7.89 4.55 -16.83
C GLY A 209 7.88 5.87 -17.61
N LEU A 210 7.36 5.86 -18.85
CA LEU A 210 7.21 7.07 -19.67
C LEU A 210 6.19 8.06 -19.08
N VAL A 211 5.05 7.58 -18.58
CA VAL A 211 4.05 8.43 -17.90
C VAL A 211 4.65 9.08 -16.65
N VAL A 212 5.40 8.31 -15.86
CA VAL A 212 6.10 8.81 -14.66
C VAL A 212 7.16 9.84 -15.02
N LEU A 213 7.90 9.66 -16.13
CA LEU A 213 8.82 10.68 -16.65
C LEU A 213 8.09 11.95 -17.09
N GLY A 214 6.92 11.82 -17.71
CA GLY A 214 6.06 12.98 -18.00
C GLY A 214 5.72 13.76 -16.74
N MET A 215 5.29 13.06 -15.68
CA MET A 215 5.02 13.67 -14.38
C MET A 215 6.26 14.28 -13.72
N PHE A 216 7.43 13.66 -13.87
CA PHE A 216 8.71 14.21 -13.43
C PHE A 216 8.98 15.56 -14.10
N VAL A 217 8.79 15.67 -15.42
CA VAL A 217 8.98 16.92 -16.16
C VAL A 217 7.99 17.99 -15.68
N VAL A 218 6.71 17.65 -15.53
CA VAL A 218 5.69 18.59 -15.05
C VAL A 218 6.06 19.14 -13.66
N ILE A 219 6.43 18.26 -12.72
CA ILE A 219 6.81 18.67 -11.35
C ILE A 219 8.13 19.45 -11.34
N ALA A 220 9.07 19.12 -12.22
CA ALA A 220 10.33 19.86 -12.35
C ALA A 220 10.07 21.32 -12.76
N LEU A 221 9.14 21.54 -13.69
CA LEU A 221 8.79 22.87 -14.20
C LEU A 221 7.94 23.70 -13.23
N VAL A 222 7.11 23.06 -12.40
CA VAL A 222 6.24 23.78 -11.46
C VAL A 222 7.01 24.23 -10.21
N LYS A 223 6.84 25.50 -9.85
CA LYS A 223 7.39 26.05 -8.60
C LYS A 223 6.57 25.54 -7.42
N MET A 224 7.21 24.73 -6.58
CA MET A 224 6.62 24.21 -5.35
C MET A 224 7.05 25.09 -4.17
N PRO A 225 6.11 25.61 -3.38
CA PRO A 225 6.43 26.34 -2.16
C PRO A 225 7.18 25.41 -1.20
N GLU A 226 8.37 25.83 -0.78
CA GLU A 226 9.16 25.13 0.21
C GLU A 226 8.85 25.73 1.59
N SER A 227 8.53 24.89 2.57
CA SER A 227 8.68 25.29 3.97
C SER A 227 10.19 25.34 4.24
N LYS A 228 10.79 26.52 4.14
CA LYS A 228 12.20 26.70 4.49
C LYS A 228 12.34 26.49 6.00
N ASP A 229 12.75 25.29 6.39
CA ASP A 229 13.30 25.04 7.70
C ASP A 229 14.65 25.77 7.78
N SER A 230 14.80 26.63 8.79
CA SER A 230 15.94 27.53 8.95
C SER A 230 17.26 26.83 9.34
N SER A 231 17.26 25.52 9.58
CA SER A 231 18.45 24.76 9.97
C SER A 231 18.79 23.62 8.99
N ASN A 232 19.85 23.81 8.19
CA ASN A 232 20.42 22.76 7.32
C ASN A 232 21.28 21.73 8.09
N LYS A 233 21.31 21.79 9.43
CA LYS A 233 22.11 20.86 10.24
C LYS A 233 21.33 19.57 10.48
N VAL A 234 21.86 18.46 9.96
CA VAL A 234 21.31 17.12 10.17
C VAL A 234 21.78 16.59 11.52
N ASP A 235 21.11 17.00 12.60
CA ASP A 235 21.39 16.49 13.95
C ASP A 235 20.65 15.17 14.20
N PHE A 236 21.11 14.08 13.54
CA PHE A 236 20.42 12.78 13.55
C PHE A 236 20.22 12.21 14.97
N GLY A 237 21.29 12.10 15.77
CA GLY A 237 21.24 11.52 17.12
C GLY A 237 20.24 12.22 18.06
N PRO A 238 20.31 13.55 18.23
CA PRO A 238 19.34 14.31 19.00
C PRO A 238 17.91 14.18 18.46
N THR A 239 17.73 14.20 17.13
CA THR A 239 16.42 14.02 16.48
C THR A 239 15.82 12.66 16.84
N MET A 240 16.60 11.57 16.76
CA MET A 240 16.15 10.23 17.13
C MET A 240 15.72 10.16 18.60
N LYS A 241 16.53 10.75 19.51
CA LYS A 241 16.19 10.78 20.94
C LYS A 241 14.89 11.52 21.23
N ARG A 242 14.61 12.63 20.52
CA ARG A 242 13.34 13.36 20.61
C ARG A 242 12.17 12.53 20.09
N LEU A 243 12.34 11.89 18.93
CA LEU A 243 11.31 11.05 18.31
C LEU A 243 10.94 9.86 19.20
N PHE A 244 11.92 9.07 19.68
CA PHE A 244 11.64 7.93 20.55
C PHE A 244 11.08 8.32 21.92
N LYS A 245 11.24 9.58 22.35
CA LYS A 245 10.58 10.12 23.55
C LYS A 245 9.13 10.54 23.27
N ASN A 246 8.78 10.84 22.02
CA ASN A 246 7.41 11.18 21.64
C ASN A 246 6.56 9.91 21.53
N ARG A 247 5.70 9.72 22.53
CA ARG A 247 4.80 8.56 22.62
C ARG A 247 3.84 8.45 21.43
N ASN A 248 3.29 9.57 20.93
CA ASN A 248 2.36 9.56 19.80
C ASN A 248 3.07 9.03 18.53
N PHE A 249 4.33 9.40 18.32
CA PHE A 249 5.13 8.90 17.20
C PHE A 249 5.46 7.41 17.32
N VAL A 250 5.93 6.95 18.49
CA VAL A 250 6.32 5.55 18.70
C VAL A 250 5.11 4.62 18.60
N GLU A 251 4.02 4.94 19.32
CA GLU A 251 2.79 4.14 19.24
C GLU A 251 2.15 4.24 17.85
N GLY A 252 2.25 5.40 17.18
CA GLY A 252 1.76 5.58 15.81
C GLY A 252 2.53 4.75 14.78
N THR A 253 3.85 4.64 14.93
CA THR A 253 4.68 3.78 14.05
C THR A 253 4.32 2.31 14.22
N LEU A 254 4.12 1.86 15.47
CA LEU A 254 3.66 0.49 15.74
C LEU A 254 2.24 0.28 15.20
N ALA A 255 1.31 1.20 15.45
CA ALA A 255 -0.05 1.12 14.93
C ALA A 255 -0.07 1.06 13.40
N GLN A 256 0.80 1.81 12.73
CA GLN A 256 0.94 1.77 11.27
C GLN A 256 1.41 0.40 10.79
N MET A 257 2.38 -0.21 11.49
CA MET A 257 2.87 -1.55 11.16
C MET A 257 1.77 -2.61 11.26
N PHE A 258 1.02 -2.61 12.36
CA PHE A 258 -0.11 -3.52 12.57
C PHE A 258 -1.24 -3.24 11.58
N TYR A 259 -1.55 -1.97 11.30
CA TYR A 259 -2.57 -1.60 10.31
C TYR A 259 -2.21 -2.13 8.91
N VAL A 260 -0.99 -1.89 8.42
CA VAL A 260 -0.58 -2.36 7.09
C VAL A 260 -0.61 -3.88 7.05
N GLY A 261 -0.15 -4.54 8.13
CA GLY A 261 -0.28 -5.98 8.27
C GLY A 261 -1.72 -6.47 8.16
N ALA A 262 -2.65 -5.86 8.90
CA ALA A 262 -4.08 -6.18 8.85
C ALA A 262 -4.68 -5.98 7.46
N GLN A 263 -4.30 -4.89 6.79
CA GLN A 263 -4.82 -4.57 5.46
C GLN A 263 -4.43 -5.62 4.43
N ILE A 264 -3.15 -6.00 4.38
CA ILE A 264 -2.67 -7.01 3.44
C ILE A 264 -3.29 -8.37 3.79
N MET A 265 -3.30 -8.75 5.07
CA MET A 265 -3.96 -9.98 5.55
C MET A 265 -5.42 -10.08 5.08
N VAL A 266 -6.22 -9.04 5.31
CA VAL A 266 -7.63 -9.00 4.93
C VAL A 266 -7.81 -9.14 3.42
N TRP A 267 -7.02 -8.44 2.61
CA TRP A 267 -7.18 -8.49 1.15
C TRP A 267 -6.60 -9.76 0.52
N THR A 268 -5.49 -10.27 1.05
CA THR A 268 -4.86 -11.50 0.57
C THR A 268 -5.75 -12.71 0.84
N TYR A 269 -6.35 -12.82 2.03
CA TYR A 269 -7.08 -14.03 2.43
C TYR A 269 -8.60 -13.99 2.16
N ILE A 270 -9.11 -12.94 1.47
CA ILE A 270 -10.47 -12.95 0.92
C ILE A 270 -10.68 -14.12 -0.05
N TYR A 271 -9.67 -14.47 -0.84
CA TYR A 271 -9.76 -15.53 -1.85
C TYR A 271 -9.87 -16.91 -1.19
N GLN A 272 -8.98 -17.21 -0.24
CA GLN A 272 -9.01 -18.47 0.51
C GLN A 272 -10.28 -18.60 1.35
N TYR A 273 -10.80 -17.49 1.90
CA TYR A 273 -12.10 -17.48 2.58
C TYR A 273 -13.24 -17.82 1.62
N ALA A 274 -13.25 -17.27 0.41
CA ALA A 274 -14.26 -17.58 -0.60
C ALA A 274 -14.16 -19.04 -1.07
N GLU A 275 -12.94 -19.54 -1.27
CA GLU A 275 -12.68 -20.93 -1.66
C GLU A 275 -13.16 -21.93 -0.59
N ALA A 276 -12.95 -21.62 0.69
CA ALA A 276 -13.48 -22.40 1.81
C ALA A 276 -15.03 -22.50 1.81
N LEU A 277 -15.73 -21.56 1.16
CA LEU A 277 -17.18 -21.58 0.96
C LEU A 277 -17.61 -22.31 -0.33
N GLY A 278 -16.67 -22.86 -1.09
CA GLY A 278 -16.93 -23.48 -2.40
C GLY A 278 -17.15 -22.47 -3.53
N ILE A 279 -16.74 -21.20 -3.34
CA ILE A 279 -16.78 -20.18 -4.40
C ILE A 279 -15.52 -20.34 -5.25
N ASP A 280 -15.70 -20.45 -6.56
CA ASP A 280 -14.59 -20.58 -7.49
C ASP A 280 -13.71 -19.31 -7.50
N ASN A 281 -12.43 -19.50 -7.87
CA ASN A 281 -11.44 -18.41 -7.89
C ASN A 281 -11.83 -17.24 -8.82
N ALA A 282 -12.56 -17.48 -9.91
CA ALA A 282 -12.98 -16.41 -10.82
C ALA A 282 -14.08 -15.54 -10.20
N SER A 283 -15.00 -16.15 -9.45
CA SER A 283 -16.03 -15.45 -8.68
C SER A 283 -15.47 -14.75 -7.44
N ALA A 284 -14.46 -15.33 -6.78
CA ALA A 284 -13.81 -14.75 -5.60
C ALA A 284 -13.21 -13.35 -5.87
N VAL A 285 -12.70 -13.13 -7.09
CA VAL A 285 -12.18 -11.84 -7.56
C VAL A 285 -13.20 -10.70 -7.43
N ASN A 286 -14.49 -10.97 -7.62
CA ASN A 286 -15.53 -9.94 -7.48
C ASN A 286 -15.63 -9.39 -6.05
N TYR A 287 -15.33 -10.21 -5.03
CA TYR A 287 -15.29 -9.77 -3.65
C TYR A 287 -14.07 -8.90 -3.35
N GLY A 288 -12.93 -9.20 -3.98
CA GLY A 288 -11.75 -8.32 -3.95
C GLY A 288 -12.02 -6.95 -4.58
N TYR A 289 -12.69 -6.91 -5.73
CA TYR A 289 -13.14 -5.64 -6.33
C TYR A 289 -14.14 -4.90 -5.43
N ALA A 290 -15.12 -5.61 -4.88
CA ALA A 290 -16.08 -5.02 -3.96
C ALA A 290 -15.38 -4.42 -2.73
N ALA A 291 -14.38 -5.10 -2.16
CA ALA A 291 -13.56 -4.61 -1.06
C ALA A 291 -12.85 -3.29 -1.41
N LEU A 292 -12.23 -3.19 -2.59
CA LEU A 292 -11.58 -1.96 -3.06
C LEU A 292 -12.57 -0.81 -3.30
N VAL A 293 -13.74 -1.10 -3.88
CA VAL A 293 -14.80 -0.09 -4.08
C VAL A 293 -15.34 0.40 -2.75
N VAL A 294 -15.61 -0.50 -1.81
CA VAL A 294 -16.06 -0.17 -0.46
C VAL A 294 -15.00 0.65 0.29
N PHE A 295 -13.72 0.30 0.13
CA PHE A 295 -12.60 1.08 0.67
C PHE A 295 -12.55 2.50 0.09
N LEU A 296 -12.73 2.65 -1.23
CA LEU A 296 -12.77 3.95 -1.92
C LEU A 296 -13.94 4.80 -1.42
N VAL A 297 -15.16 4.25 -1.38
CA VAL A 297 -16.34 4.94 -0.86
C VAL A 297 -16.12 5.34 0.60
N GLY A 298 -15.57 4.44 1.40
CA GLY A 298 -15.17 4.72 2.78
C GLY A 298 -14.20 5.88 2.88
N ARG A 299 -13.21 6.02 1.98
CA ARG A 299 -12.27 7.14 2.00
C ARG A 299 -12.96 8.48 1.80
N TRP A 300 -13.88 8.58 0.84
CA TRP A 300 -14.63 9.81 0.59
C TRP A 300 -15.52 10.18 1.78
N VAL A 301 -16.26 9.20 2.33
CA VAL A 301 -17.12 9.40 3.50
C VAL A 301 -16.29 9.85 4.71
N CYS A 302 -15.17 9.19 4.99
CA CYS A 302 -14.32 9.52 6.13
C CYS A 302 -13.64 10.88 5.98
N THR A 303 -13.18 11.22 4.78
CA THR A 303 -12.59 12.54 4.49
C THR A 303 -13.58 13.66 4.77
N PHE A 304 -14.87 13.43 4.48
CA PHE A 304 -15.94 14.34 4.85
C PHE A 304 -16.19 14.38 6.37
N LEU A 305 -16.22 13.23 7.04
CA LEU A 305 -16.42 13.13 8.49
C LEU A 305 -15.30 13.80 9.30
N LEU A 306 -14.06 13.80 8.81
CA LEU A 306 -12.92 14.51 9.42
C LEU A 306 -13.12 16.03 9.54
N ARG A 307 -14.12 16.60 8.84
CA ARG A 307 -14.52 18.01 9.00
C ARG A 307 -15.25 18.27 10.32
N TYR A 308 -15.85 17.24 10.90
CA TYR A 308 -16.76 17.33 12.04
C TYR A 308 -16.25 16.59 13.28
N VAL A 309 -15.46 15.53 13.09
CA VAL A 309 -14.93 14.67 14.15
C VAL A 309 -13.42 14.73 14.16
N SER A 310 -12.79 14.74 15.35
CA SER A 310 -11.32 14.72 15.46
C SER A 310 -10.73 13.41 14.93
N SER A 311 -9.54 13.50 14.33
CA SER A 311 -8.80 12.36 13.75
C SER A 311 -8.70 11.17 14.70
N SER A 312 -8.36 11.40 15.98
CA SER A 312 -8.22 10.36 17.00
C SER A 312 -9.54 9.63 17.32
N LYS A 313 -10.64 10.38 17.47
CA LYS A 313 -11.96 9.81 17.75
C LYS A 313 -12.49 9.01 16.57
N LEU A 314 -12.34 9.55 15.35
CA LEU A 314 -12.80 8.87 14.15
C LEU A 314 -12.00 7.58 13.91
N LEU A 315 -10.69 7.61 14.14
CA LEU A 315 -9.83 6.43 14.09
C LEU A 315 -10.28 5.36 15.09
N ALA A 316 -10.59 5.74 16.34
CA ALA A 316 -11.05 4.81 17.35
C ALA A 316 -12.40 4.14 16.97
N ILE A 317 -13.36 4.92 16.46
CA ILE A 317 -14.66 4.41 16.01
C ILE A 317 -14.47 3.38 14.89
N PHE A 318 -13.64 3.70 13.91
CA PHE A 318 -13.40 2.80 12.78
C PHE A 318 -12.55 1.58 13.16
N ALA A 319 -11.67 1.69 14.16
CA ALA A 319 -10.97 0.54 14.70
C ALA A 319 -11.93 -0.44 15.40
N VAL A 320 -12.89 0.07 16.19
CA VAL A 320 -13.95 -0.77 16.78
C VAL A 320 -14.84 -1.39 15.70
N LEU A 321 -15.20 -0.61 14.66
CA LEU A 321 -15.97 -1.12 13.53
C LEU A 321 -15.22 -2.23 12.79
N ALA A 322 -13.92 -2.06 12.54
CA ALA A 322 -13.07 -3.07 11.93
C ALA A 322 -13.04 -4.34 12.79
N MET A 323 -12.81 -4.21 14.10
CA MET A 323 -12.87 -5.34 15.03
C MET A 323 -14.22 -6.07 14.98
N GLY A 324 -15.34 -5.33 14.94
CA GLY A 324 -16.68 -5.89 14.83
C GLY A 324 -16.87 -6.71 13.55
N PHE A 325 -16.46 -6.16 12.39
CA PHE A 325 -16.49 -6.88 11.13
C PHE A 325 -15.54 -8.08 11.09
N THR A 326 -14.36 -7.99 11.72
CA THR A 326 -13.44 -9.12 11.84
C THR A 326 -14.03 -10.24 12.71
N ILE A 327 -14.64 -9.91 13.85
CA ILE A 327 -15.36 -10.88 14.69
C ILE A 327 -16.49 -11.52 13.88
N GLY A 328 -17.22 -10.74 13.08
CA GLY A 328 -18.22 -11.25 12.15
C GLY A 328 -17.63 -12.22 11.12
N ALA A 329 -16.47 -11.92 10.53
CA ALA A 329 -15.80 -12.80 9.58
C ALA A 329 -15.33 -14.12 10.22
N ILE A 330 -14.93 -14.08 11.51
CA ILE A 330 -14.52 -15.26 12.26
C ILE A 330 -15.73 -16.15 12.56
N PHE A 331 -16.78 -15.60 13.17
CA PHE A 331 -17.85 -16.41 13.79
C PHE A 331 -19.14 -16.53 12.98
N ILE A 332 -19.39 -15.68 11.99
CA ILE A 332 -20.60 -15.77 11.15
C ILE A 332 -20.32 -16.77 10.02
N PRO A 333 -21.10 -17.87 9.92
CA PRO A 333 -20.88 -18.88 8.90
C PRO A 333 -21.37 -18.40 7.52
N GLY A 334 -20.79 -18.98 6.47
CA GLY A 334 -21.24 -18.82 5.09
C GLY A 334 -20.92 -17.45 4.49
N ILE A 335 -21.67 -17.10 3.44
CA ILE A 335 -21.46 -15.88 2.64
C ILE A 335 -21.62 -14.58 3.45
N THR A 336 -22.39 -14.61 4.54
CA THR A 336 -22.56 -13.45 5.43
C THR A 336 -21.26 -13.13 6.17
N GLY A 337 -20.46 -14.13 6.54
CA GLY A 337 -19.11 -13.93 7.07
C GLY A 337 -18.17 -13.30 6.03
N LEU A 338 -18.27 -13.71 4.76
CA LEU A 338 -17.53 -13.11 3.65
C LEU A 338 -17.94 -11.65 3.41
N TYR A 339 -19.24 -11.30 3.51
CA TYR A 339 -19.66 -9.90 3.45
C TYR A 339 -19.13 -9.07 4.63
N SER A 340 -19.06 -9.67 5.82
CA SER A 340 -18.41 -9.04 6.98
C SER A 340 -16.93 -8.77 6.70
N LEU A 341 -16.22 -9.73 6.11
CA LEU A 341 -14.82 -9.60 5.70
C LEU A 341 -14.62 -8.48 4.67
N VAL A 342 -15.47 -8.40 3.64
CA VAL A 342 -15.46 -7.28 2.69
C VAL A 342 -15.75 -5.94 3.39
N GLY A 343 -16.67 -5.95 4.36
CA GLY A 343 -17.02 -4.79 5.19
C GLY A 343 -15.85 -4.21 6.01
N ILE A 344 -14.86 -5.04 6.37
CA ILE A 344 -13.62 -4.57 7.03
C ILE A 344 -12.94 -3.49 6.17
N SER A 345 -13.02 -3.58 4.84
CA SER A 345 -12.43 -2.59 3.93
C SER A 345 -13.02 -1.20 4.08
N PHE A 346 -14.31 -1.08 4.45
CA PHE A 346 -14.88 0.22 4.80
C PHE A 346 -14.21 0.79 6.04
N ALA A 347 -14.00 -0.05 7.06
CA ALA A 347 -13.43 0.35 8.33
C ALA A 347 -11.93 0.73 8.22
N MET A 348 -11.20 0.11 7.29
CA MET A 348 -9.78 0.39 7.05
C MET A 348 -9.53 1.72 6.32
N SER A 349 -10.54 2.29 5.65
CA SER A 349 -10.38 3.34 4.64
C SER A 349 -9.54 4.55 5.08
N LEU A 350 -9.78 5.06 6.29
CA LEU A 350 -9.09 6.24 6.82
C LEU A 350 -7.85 5.94 7.67
N MET A 351 -7.63 4.68 8.06
CA MET A 351 -6.70 4.36 9.14
C MET A 351 -5.27 4.77 8.79
N PHE A 352 -4.75 4.37 7.62
CA PHE A 352 -3.39 4.73 7.16
C PHE A 352 -3.11 6.24 7.24
N PRO A 353 -3.84 7.12 6.49
CA PRO A 353 -3.54 8.55 6.49
C PRO A 353 -3.81 9.21 7.85
N THR A 354 -4.74 8.67 8.64
CA THR A 354 -5.08 9.23 9.94
C THR A 354 -4.04 8.90 11.01
N ILE A 355 -3.56 7.65 11.06
CA ILE A 355 -2.43 7.25 11.90
C ILE A 355 -1.20 8.07 11.52
N TYR A 356 -0.91 8.19 10.24
CA TYR A 356 0.21 8.96 9.72
C TYR A 356 0.12 10.44 10.12
N GLY A 357 -1.04 11.05 9.95
CA GLY A 357 -1.29 12.44 10.33
C GLY A 357 -1.14 12.69 11.83
N ILE A 358 -1.66 11.81 12.69
CA ILE A 358 -1.54 11.92 14.15
C ILE A 358 -0.10 11.70 14.60
N ALA A 359 0.61 10.72 14.02
CA ALA A 359 1.98 10.39 14.38
C ALA A 359 2.97 11.52 14.04
N LEU A 360 2.66 12.33 13.02
CA LEU A 360 3.47 13.47 12.59
C LEU A 360 3.03 14.82 13.16
N GLU A 361 1.94 14.86 13.93
CA GLU A 361 1.40 16.10 14.48
C GLU A 361 2.39 16.78 15.43
N GLY A 362 2.67 18.07 15.21
CA GLY A 362 3.55 18.88 16.05
C GLY A 362 5.03 18.51 16.02
N LEU A 363 5.49 17.69 15.07
CA LEU A 363 6.91 17.29 14.98
C LEU A 363 7.83 18.30 14.29
N GLY A 364 7.29 19.29 13.58
CA GLY A 364 8.08 20.30 12.87
C GLY A 364 9.17 19.70 11.99
N GLU A 365 10.43 20.09 12.21
CA GLU A 365 11.60 19.61 11.45
C GLU A 365 11.86 18.10 11.58
N ASP A 366 11.39 17.46 12.65
CA ASP A 366 11.59 16.02 12.90
C ASP A 366 10.64 15.15 12.06
N SER A 367 9.62 15.76 11.43
CA SER A 367 8.62 15.08 10.60
C SER A 367 9.20 14.28 9.44
N LYS A 368 10.31 14.74 8.83
CA LYS A 368 10.98 14.05 7.71
C LYS A 368 11.51 12.68 8.12
N PHE A 369 12.15 12.58 9.27
CA PHE A 369 12.64 11.30 9.78
C PHE A 369 11.51 10.44 10.34
N ALA A 370 10.54 11.04 11.02
CA ALA A 370 9.37 10.30 11.49
C ALA A 370 8.57 9.67 10.33
N ALA A 371 8.43 10.39 9.22
CA ALA A 371 7.83 9.90 7.98
C ALA A 371 8.54 8.64 7.46
N ALA A 372 9.88 8.61 7.50
CA ALA A 372 10.65 7.43 7.12
C ALA A 372 10.32 6.20 7.98
N PHE A 373 10.25 6.34 9.30
CA PHE A 373 9.88 5.21 10.18
C PHE A 373 8.45 4.71 9.91
N LEU A 374 7.52 5.61 9.62
CA LEU A 374 6.15 5.23 9.24
C LEU A 374 6.12 4.49 7.89
N VAL A 375 7.00 4.83 6.95
CA VAL A 375 7.16 4.09 5.69
C VAL A 375 7.86 2.75 5.91
N MET A 376 8.86 2.68 6.79
CA MET A 376 9.49 1.41 7.17
C MET A 376 8.49 0.44 7.83
N ALA A 377 7.50 0.97 8.56
CA ALA A 377 6.43 0.19 9.17
C ALA A 377 5.58 -0.60 8.13
N ILE A 378 5.60 -0.23 6.85
CA ILE A 378 4.94 -0.96 5.76
C ILE A 378 5.43 -2.42 5.67
N VAL A 379 6.64 -2.72 6.17
CA VAL A 379 7.16 -4.09 6.27
C VAL A 379 6.26 -5.03 7.07
N GLY A 380 5.37 -4.50 7.93
CA GLY A 380 4.32 -5.29 8.58
C GLY A 380 3.43 -6.05 7.59
N GLY A 381 3.27 -5.54 6.36
CA GLY A 381 2.56 -6.20 5.27
C GLY A 381 3.25 -7.43 4.69
N ALA A 382 4.53 -7.68 4.99
CA ALA A 382 5.22 -8.93 4.64
C ALA A 382 5.17 -9.95 5.80
N ILE A 383 5.27 -9.45 7.03
CA ILE A 383 5.39 -10.29 8.23
C ILE A 383 4.03 -10.84 8.65
N MET A 384 2.97 -10.02 8.64
CA MET A 384 1.68 -10.46 9.16
C MET A 384 0.98 -11.48 8.25
N PRO A 385 0.96 -11.33 6.90
CA PRO A 385 0.36 -12.37 6.05
C PRO A 385 1.10 -13.70 6.12
N THR A 386 2.42 -13.72 6.28
CA THR A 386 3.15 -14.98 6.46
C THR A 386 2.74 -15.68 7.76
N LEU A 387 2.55 -14.94 8.85
CA LEU A 387 1.99 -15.48 10.09
C LEU A 387 0.56 -15.99 9.94
N GLN A 388 -0.29 -15.30 9.18
CA GLN A 388 -1.65 -15.78 8.90
C GLN A 388 -1.63 -17.05 8.06
N GLY A 389 -0.80 -17.11 7.01
CA GLY A 389 -0.62 -18.30 6.19
C GLY A 389 -0.18 -19.52 7.01
N MET A 390 0.73 -19.35 7.96
CA MET A 390 1.11 -20.43 8.88
C MET A 390 -0.05 -20.98 9.70
N ILE A 391 -1.07 -20.16 10.01
CA ILE A 391 -2.29 -20.61 10.71
C ILE A 391 -3.20 -21.40 9.76
N LEU A 392 -3.32 -20.96 8.50
CA LEU A 392 -4.08 -21.68 7.47
C LEU A 392 -3.48 -23.06 7.21
N ASP A 393 -2.15 -23.19 7.22
CA ASP A 393 -1.45 -24.44 6.93
C ASP A 393 -1.51 -25.45 8.10
N TRP A 394 -2.14 -25.12 9.24
CA TRP A 394 -2.28 -26.06 10.37
C TRP A 394 -3.18 -27.25 10.06
N GLY A 395 -4.19 -27.06 9.20
CA GLY A 395 -5.16 -28.09 8.83
C GLY A 395 -4.69 -29.04 7.74
N GLY A 396 -3.83 -28.56 6.85
CA GLY A 396 -3.39 -29.29 5.66
C GLY A 396 -3.40 -28.40 4.42
N THR A 397 -3.70 -28.98 3.27
CA THR A 397 -3.87 -28.25 2.01
C THR A 397 -5.28 -27.69 1.82
N GLY A 398 -6.24 -28.18 2.62
CA GLY A 398 -7.57 -27.61 2.68
C GLY A 398 -7.60 -26.38 3.60
N TYR A 399 -8.71 -25.67 3.54
CA TYR A 399 -8.96 -24.44 4.30
C TYR A 399 -10.02 -24.62 5.41
N THR A 400 -10.49 -25.85 5.56
CA THR A 400 -11.57 -26.26 6.48
C THR A 400 -11.28 -27.61 7.13
N ASP A 401 -10.00 -28.01 7.19
CA ASP A 401 -9.59 -29.34 7.64
C ASP A 401 -9.64 -29.48 9.16
N ILE A 402 -9.45 -28.38 9.90
CA ILE A 402 -9.51 -28.33 11.36
C ILE A 402 -10.51 -27.30 11.86
N THR A 403 -11.04 -27.54 13.06
CA THR A 403 -11.95 -26.60 13.73
C THR A 403 -11.29 -26.07 14.99
N ILE A 404 -11.04 -24.77 15.03
CA ILE A 404 -10.45 -24.05 16.16
C ILE A 404 -11.50 -23.11 16.73
N MET A 405 -11.80 -23.22 18.03
CA MET A 405 -12.87 -22.45 18.67
C MET A 405 -14.25 -22.56 17.97
N GLY A 406 -14.54 -23.71 17.34
CA GLY A 406 -15.82 -23.95 16.65
C GLY A 406 -15.92 -23.35 15.23
N VAL A 407 -14.82 -22.81 14.69
CA VAL A 407 -14.75 -22.26 13.33
C VAL A 407 -13.59 -22.89 12.55
N SER A 408 -13.61 -22.84 11.22
CA SER A 408 -12.51 -23.37 10.36
C SER A 408 -11.19 -22.63 10.58
N GLU A 409 -10.05 -23.24 10.19
CA GLU A 409 -8.75 -22.56 10.30
C GLU A 409 -8.68 -21.24 9.53
N VAL A 410 -9.32 -21.15 8.35
CA VAL A 410 -9.37 -19.89 7.58
C VAL A 410 -10.12 -18.83 8.35
N ASN A 411 -11.27 -19.14 8.94
CA ASN A 411 -12.02 -18.19 9.74
C ASN A 411 -11.23 -17.79 10.99
N PHE A 412 -10.62 -18.75 11.68
CA PHE A 412 -9.82 -18.49 12.88
C PHE A 412 -8.61 -17.60 12.59
N SER A 413 -8.00 -17.72 11.41
CA SER A 413 -6.82 -16.93 11.00
C SER A 413 -7.04 -15.41 11.09
N PHE A 414 -8.29 -14.94 10.99
CA PHE A 414 -8.65 -13.53 11.12
C PHE A 414 -8.51 -12.97 12.55
N VAL A 415 -8.15 -13.82 13.54
CA VAL A 415 -7.72 -13.36 14.88
C VAL A 415 -6.49 -12.46 14.83
N LEU A 416 -5.59 -12.65 13.84
CA LEU A 416 -4.43 -11.78 13.65
C LEU A 416 -4.83 -10.36 13.21
N PRO A 417 -5.65 -10.16 12.15
CA PRO A 417 -6.28 -8.87 11.86
C PRO A 417 -6.99 -8.26 13.06
N LEU A 418 -7.72 -9.06 13.86
CA LEU A 418 -8.40 -8.57 15.06
C LEU A 418 -7.42 -7.98 16.07
N ALA A 419 -6.32 -8.68 16.36
CA ALA A 419 -5.26 -8.19 17.24
C ALA A 419 -4.60 -6.92 16.68
N CYS A 420 -4.40 -6.84 15.36
CA CYS A 420 -3.87 -5.65 14.72
C CYS A 420 -4.80 -4.43 14.88
N PHE A 421 -6.12 -4.60 14.66
CA PHE A 421 -7.08 -3.52 14.86
C PHE A 421 -7.21 -3.12 16.33
N LEU A 422 -7.04 -4.06 17.27
CA LEU A 422 -6.96 -3.74 18.69
C LEU A 422 -5.75 -2.83 18.97
N MET A 423 -4.59 -3.08 18.37
CA MET A 423 -3.42 -2.20 18.51
C MET A 423 -3.69 -0.79 17.94
N VAL A 424 -4.37 -0.71 16.80
CA VAL A 424 -4.80 0.59 16.22
C VAL A 424 -5.78 1.32 17.13
N PHE A 425 -6.74 0.60 17.73
CA PHE A 425 -7.70 1.16 18.68
C PHE A 425 -6.99 1.69 19.95
N LEU A 426 -6.07 0.91 20.51
CA LEU A 426 -5.30 1.30 21.69
C LEU A 426 -4.49 2.57 21.41
N PHE A 427 -3.86 2.67 20.24
CA PHE A 427 -3.20 3.89 19.80
C PHE A 427 -4.20 5.06 19.73
N ALA A 428 -5.32 4.89 19.04
CA ALA A 428 -6.32 5.96 18.86
C ALA A 428 -6.84 6.54 20.19
N VAL A 429 -6.99 5.71 21.22
CA VAL A 429 -7.45 6.13 22.56
C VAL A 429 -6.32 6.71 23.42
N ARG A 430 -5.08 6.23 23.26
CA ARG A 430 -3.92 6.65 24.07
C ARG A 430 -3.22 7.90 23.52
N VAL A 431 -3.53 8.30 22.29
CA VAL A 431 -3.04 9.53 21.68
C VAL A 431 -3.34 10.71 22.60
N LYS A 432 -2.28 11.41 22.98
CA LYS A 432 -2.42 12.68 23.70
C LYS A 432 -2.78 13.75 22.67
N ASN A 433 -4.02 14.25 22.71
CA ASN A 433 -4.44 15.38 21.88
C ASN A 433 -3.63 16.62 22.28
N LEU A 434 -2.66 17.02 21.45
CA LEU A 434 -1.87 18.23 21.62
C LEU A 434 -2.75 19.50 21.57
N SER A 435 -3.93 19.40 20.94
CA SER A 435 -4.94 20.46 20.81
C SER A 435 -5.72 20.81 22.08
N THR A 436 -5.44 20.16 23.22
CA THR A 436 -6.11 20.47 24.50
C THR A 436 -5.30 21.42 25.40
N ASN A 437 -4.11 21.85 24.97
CA ASN A 437 -3.19 22.69 25.75
C ASN A 437 -2.84 24.04 25.07
N GLN A 438 -3.69 24.56 24.19
CA GLN A 438 -3.59 25.95 23.71
C GLN A 438 -4.89 26.71 23.94
#